data_AF-A0A7U6QIK9-F1
#
_entry.id   AF-A0A7U6QIK9-F1
#
_cell.length_a   1.000
_cell.length_b   1.000
_cell.length_c   1.000
_cell.angle_alpha   90.00
_cell.angle_beta   90.00
_cell.angle_gamma   90.00
#
_symmetry.space_group_name_H-M   'P 1'
#
loop_
_entity.id
_entity.type
_entity.pdbx_description
1 polymer ?
#
loop_
_entity_poly.entity_id
_entity_poly.type
_entity_poly.pdbx_seq_one_letter_code
_entity_poly.pdbx_strand_id
1 'polypeptide(L)'
;MEKRTKGKEGHIDSYEIRNQTTVKRIRKILHEADWSTCKAKPKTSPDYQFCFQFVSKNYEAKAVLYEVWILKNGDQLYIESGGYESTIIKQDLAADLIDLLNH
;
A
#
# COMPACT_ATOMS: atom_id res chain seq x y z
N MET A 1 7.30 -23.79 -35.78
CA MET A 1 7.92 -22.48 -36.04
C MET A 1 7.77 -21.65 -34.78
N GLU A 2 8.89 -21.40 -34.12
CA GLU A 2 9.01 -20.80 -32.79
C GLU A 2 9.07 -19.26 -32.91
N LYS A 3 8.38 -18.53 -32.04
CA LYS A 3 8.84 -17.22 -31.55
C LYS A 3 8.51 -17.09 -30.07
N ARG A 4 9.57 -17.09 -29.26
CA ARG A 4 9.60 -16.77 -27.84
C ARG A 4 9.61 -15.24 -27.66
N THR A 5 8.86 -14.75 -26.69
CA THR A 5 9.37 -13.70 -25.77
C THR A 5 8.85 -13.97 -24.37
N LYS A 6 9.81 -14.24 -23.48
CA LYS A 6 9.67 -14.27 -22.03
C LYS A 6 9.18 -12.90 -21.54
N GLY A 7 8.10 -12.92 -20.77
CA GLY A 7 7.85 -11.97 -19.70
C GLY A 7 7.19 -12.79 -18.61
N LYS A 8 7.97 -13.26 -17.62
CA LYS A 8 7.38 -13.80 -16.39
C LYS A 8 6.79 -12.59 -15.67
N GLU A 9 5.55 -12.26 -16.01
CA GLU A 9 4.80 -11.21 -15.35
C GLU A 9 4.55 -11.73 -13.94
N GLY A 10 5.19 -11.06 -12.97
CA GLY A 10 5.10 -11.43 -11.58
C GLY A 10 3.63 -11.49 -11.21
N HIS A 11 3.19 -12.67 -10.78
CA HIS A 11 1.94 -12.84 -10.06
C HIS A 11 2.07 -11.95 -8.82
N ILE A 12 1.56 -10.72 -8.90
CA ILE A 12 1.20 -9.98 -7.70
C ILE A 12 -0.05 -10.72 -7.25
N ASP A 13 0.09 -11.60 -6.26
CA ASP A 13 -1.03 -12.11 -5.51
C ASP A 13 -1.78 -10.88 -4.96
N SER A 14 -2.75 -10.40 -5.73
CA SER A 14 -3.63 -9.32 -5.31
C SER A 14 -4.47 -9.91 -4.18
N TYR A 15 -4.03 -9.72 -2.94
CA TYR A 15 -4.87 -9.94 -1.78
C TYR A 15 -6.03 -8.96 -1.89
N GLU A 16 -7.14 -9.45 -2.44
CA GLU A 16 -8.37 -8.68 -2.52
C GLU A 16 -8.95 -8.61 -1.11
N ILE A 17 -8.70 -7.50 -0.41
CA ILE A 17 -9.36 -7.20 0.86
C ILE A 17 -10.85 -6.99 0.55
N ARG A 18 -11.63 -8.08 0.56
CA ARG A 18 -13.08 -8.07 0.29
C ARG A 18 -13.89 -7.48 1.44
N ASN A 19 -13.31 -7.43 2.63
CA ASN A 19 -13.99 -6.91 3.80
C ASN A 19 -14.06 -5.38 3.71
N GLN A 20 -15.24 -4.86 3.36
CA GLN A 20 -15.49 -3.42 3.27
C GLN A 20 -15.16 -2.67 4.56
N THR A 21 -15.26 -3.32 5.72
CA THR A 21 -14.89 -2.73 7.02
C THR A 21 -13.38 -2.53 7.12
N THR A 22 -12.58 -3.53 6.73
CA THR A 22 -11.12 -3.43 6.68
C THR A 22 -10.66 -2.34 5.71
N VAL A 23 -11.23 -2.32 4.50
CA VAL A 23 -10.96 -1.28 3.50
C VAL A 23 -11.27 0.12 4.02
N LYS A 24 -12.41 0.31 4.71
CA LYS A 24 -12.78 1.60 5.30
C LYS A 24 -11.80 2.04 6.38
N ARG A 25 -11.32 1.12 7.23
CA ARG A 25 -10.34 1.45 8.29
C ARG A 25 -8.99 1.84 7.71
N ILE A 26 -8.45 1.05 6.76
CA ILE A 26 -7.18 1.37 6.10
C ILE A 26 -7.28 2.75 5.42
N ARG A 27 -8.38 3.02 4.70
CA ARG A 27 -8.61 4.34 4.09
C ARG A 27 -8.65 5.47 5.10
N LYS A 28 -9.28 5.26 6.26
CA LYS A 28 -9.33 6.26 7.32
C LYS A 28 -7.92 6.57 7.85
N ILE A 29 -7.14 5.53 8.16
CA ILE A 29 -5.75 5.67 8.63
C ILE A 29 -4.91 6.44 7.62
N LEU A 30 -4.99 6.09 6.33
CA LEU A 30 -4.25 6.77 5.27
C LEU A 30 -4.74 8.20 5.05
N HIS A 31 -6.03 8.49 5.20
CA HIS A 31 -6.57 9.84 5.03
C HIS A 31 -6.18 10.78 6.18
N GLU A 32 -6.09 10.26 7.40
CA GLU A 32 -5.69 11.03 8.59
C GLU A 32 -4.16 11.17 8.72
N ALA A 33 -3.38 10.47 7.90
CA ALA A 33 -1.93 10.53 7.94
C ALA A 33 -1.39 11.87 7.37
N ASP A 34 -0.36 12.40 8.03
CA ASP A 34 0.37 13.57 7.54
C ASP A 34 1.28 13.18 6.36
N TRP A 35 0.78 13.37 5.14
CA TRP A 35 1.54 13.16 3.90
C TRP A 35 2.50 14.32 3.64
N SER A 36 3.67 13.99 3.11
CA SER A 36 4.66 14.98 2.67
C SER A 36 5.32 14.50 1.39
N THR A 37 5.83 15.44 0.59
CA THR A 37 6.61 15.12 -0.62
C THR A 37 7.72 14.12 -0.29
N CYS A 38 7.85 13.09 -1.12
CA CYS A 38 8.63 11.88 -0.85
C CYS A 38 9.97 12.17 -0.15
N LYS A 39 10.07 11.79 1.12
CA LYS A 39 11.35 11.77 1.84
C LYS A 39 12.16 10.57 1.38
N ALA A 40 13.47 10.55 1.68
CA ALA A 40 14.36 9.46 1.28
C ALA A 40 13.78 8.08 1.65
N LYS A 41 13.40 7.31 0.62
CA LYS A 41 12.80 5.98 0.71
C LYS A 41 13.74 5.01 1.43
N PRO A 42 13.22 4.03 2.19
CA PRO A 42 14.03 2.95 2.72
C PRO A 42 14.79 2.23 1.59
N LYS A 43 16.03 1.79 1.86
CA LYS A 43 16.86 1.09 0.86
C LYS A 43 16.43 -0.36 0.62
N THR A 44 15.52 -0.87 1.43
CA THR A 44 15.00 -2.24 1.36
C THR A 44 13.74 -2.30 0.51
N SER A 45 13.38 -3.50 0.05
CA SER A 45 12.05 -3.75 -0.53
C SER A 45 10.96 -3.50 0.51
N PRO A 46 9.74 -3.10 0.08
CA PRO A 46 8.60 -2.94 0.97
C PRO A 46 8.17 -4.28 1.57
N ASP A 47 7.68 -4.24 2.81
CA ASP A 47 7.13 -5.40 3.52
C ASP A 47 5.71 -5.72 3.05
N TYR A 48 4.92 -4.70 2.69
CA TYR A 48 3.60 -4.86 2.08
C TYR A 48 3.40 -3.94 0.89
N GLN A 49 2.60 -4.37 -0.08
CA GLN A 49 2.14 -3.56 -1.20
C GLN A 49 0.65 -3.78 -1.41
N PHE A 50 -0.11 -2.70 -1.58
CA PHE A 50 -1.54 -2.77 -1.92
C PHE A 50 -1.96 -1.63 -2.83
N CYS A 51 -3.02 -1.84 -3.60
CA CYS A 51 -3.55 -0.85 -4.53
C CYS A 51 -4.97 -0.45 -4.16
N PHE A 52 -5.25 0.85 -4.13
CA PHE A 52 -6.63 1.34 -4.08
C PHE A 52 -7.06 1.84 -5.46
N GLN A 53 -8.06 1.18 -6.04
CA GLN A 53 -8.78 1.71 -7.19
C GLN A 53 -10.07 2.38 -6.71
N PHE A 54 -10.25 3.66 -7.03
CA PHE A 54 -11.53 4.32 -6.82
C PHE A 54 -12.43 4.04 -8.02
N VAL A 55 -13.37 3.10 -7.84
CA VAL A 55 -14.42 2.84 -8.82
C VAL A 55 -15.61 3.72 -8.46
N SER A 56 -15.82 4.78 -9.25
CA SER A 56 -17.03 5.61 -9.17
C SER A 56 -17.95 5.22 -10.33
N LYS A 57 -19.28 5.36 -10.18
CA LYS A 57 -20.25 5.01 -11.25
C LYS A 57 -19.97 5.70 -12.60
N ASN A 58 -19.25 6.83 -12.57
CA ASN A 58 -19.03 7.68 -13.74
C ASN A 58 -17.56 7.76 -14.19
N TYR A 59 -16.62 7.14 -13.45
CA TYR A 59 -15.20 7.08 -13.81
C TYR A 59 -14.48 5.98 -13.04
N GLU A 60 -13.61 5.27 -13.73
CA GLU A 60 -12.62 4.40 -13.12
C GLU A 60 -11.36 5.23 -12.87
N ALA A 61 -11.07 5.55 -11.61
CA ALA A 61 -9.81 6.19 -11.28
C ALA A 61 -8.68 5.18 -11.45
N LYS A 62 -7.50 5.68 -11.84
CA LYS A 62 -6.27 4.88 -11.85
C LYS A 62 -6.00 4.34 -10.43
N ALA A 63 -5.66 3.06 -10.32
CA ALA A 63 -5.28 2.47 -9.06
C ALA A 63 -4.02 3.17 -8.50
N VAL A 64 -4.08 3.57 -7.24
CA VAL A 64 -2.95 4.14 -6.51
C VAL A 64 -2.25 3.02 -5.76
N LEU A 65 -0.96 2.81 -6.04
CA LEU A 65 -0.10 1.86 -5.34
C LEU A 65 0.37 2.49 -4.03
N TYR A 66 0.21 1.76 -2.94
CA TYR A 66 0.77 2.04 -1.65
C TYR A 66 1.82 0.96 -1.32
N GLU A 67 2.99 1.42 -0.92
CA GLU A 67 4.08 0.56 -0.47
C GLU A 67 4.35 0.85 1.00
N VAL A 68 4.52 -0.20 1.81
CA VAL A 68 4.67 -0.10 3.26
C VAL A 68 5.96 -0.76 3.70
N TRP A 69 6.73 -0.07 4.53
CA TRP A 69 7.91 -0.60 5.21
C TRP A 69 7.68 -0.60 6.70
N ILE A 70 7.89 -1.75 7.33
CA ILE A 70 7.89 -1.91 8.77
C ILE A 70 9.24 -1.43 9.30
N LEU A 71 9.19 -0.40 10.13
CA LEU A 71 10.35 0.17 10.80
C LEU A 71 10.25 -0.11 12.30
N LYS A 72 11.41 -0.15 12.97
CA LYS A 72 11.51 -0.30 14.42
C LYS A 72 10.63 -1.46 14.97
N ASN A 73 10.72 -2.64 14.34
CA ASN A 73 9.98 -3.84 14.75
C ASN A 73 8.45 -3.70 14.81
N GLY A 74 7.85 -2.80 14.03
CA GLY A 74 6.39 -2.61 14.01
C GLY A 74 5.90 -1.34 14.68
N ASP A 75 6.76 -0.62 15.41
CA ASP A 75 6.40 0.65 16.06
C ASP A 75 6.15 1.79 15.06
N GLN A 76 6.72 1.68 13.86
CA GLN A 76 6.60 2.70 12.81
C GLN A 76 6.41 2.06 11.45
N LEU A 77 5.56 2.68 10.63
CA LEU A 77 5.41 2.32 9.23
C LEU A 77 5.78 3.50 8.37
N TYR A 78 6.71 3.32 7.43
CA TYR A 78 6.88 4.26 6.33
C TYR A 78 5.96 3.81 5.21
N ILE A 79 5.16 4.73 4.67
CA ILE A 79 4.23 4.43 3.58
C ILE A 79 4.51 5.40 2.44
N GLU A 80 4.69 4.88 1.24
CA GLU A 80 4.79 5.65 0.00
C GLU A 80 3.52 5.48 -0.82
N SER A 81 3.00 6.58 -1.36
CA SER A 81 1.84 6.61 -2.26
C SER A 81 2.28 7.03 -3.65
N GLY A 82 2.19 6.09 -4.60
CA GLY A 82 2.44 6.33 -6.03
C GLY A 82 3.83 6.87 -6.40
N GLY A 83 4.80 6.86 -5.48
CA GLY A 83 6.13 7.44 -5.68
C GLY A 83 6.21 8.97 -5.55
N TYR A 84 5.15 9.63 -5.06
CA TYR A 84 5.10 11.10 -4.97
C TYR A 84 5.13 11.59 -3.53
N GLU A 85 4.40 10.90 -2.66
CA GLU A 85 4.17 11.31 -1.28
C GLU A 85 4.49 10.16 -0.34
N SER A 86 4.97 10.51 0.84
CA SER A 86 5.30 9.56 1.89
C SER A 86 4.80 10.05 3.24
N THR A 87 4.47 9.12 4.11
CA THR A 87 4.11 9.40 5.50
C THR A 87 4.75 8.39 6.44
N ILE A 88 4.84 8.75 7.73
CA ILE A 88 5.27 7.84 8.80
C ILE A 88 4.14 7.72 9.81
N ILE A 89 3.56 6.53 9.88
CA ILE A 89 2.57 6.15 10.89
C ILE A 89 3.31 5.53 12.08
N LYS A 90 2.83 5.75 13.31
CA LYS A 90 3.51 5.32 14.54
C LYS A 90 2.53 4.69 15.52
N GLN A 91 3.06 3.91 16.47
CA GLN A 91 2.36 3.41 17.65
C GLN A 91 1.10 2.61 17.28
N ASP A 92 -0.04 2.84 17.97
CA ASP A 92 -1.28 2.09 17.78
C ASP A 92 -1.76 2.06 16.32
N LEU A 93 -1.62 3.17 15.58
CA LEU A 93 -2.02 3.22 14.17
C LEU A 93 -1.14 2.33 13.27
N ALA A 94 0.14 2.16 13.63
CA ALA A 94 1.04 1.25 12.92
C ALA A 94 0.64 -0.22 13.19
N ALA A 95 0.36 -0.55 14.46
CA ALA A 95 -0.09 -1.88 14.84
C ALA A 95 -1.43 -2.24 14.20
N ASP A 96 -2.40 -1.32 14.23
CA ASP A 96 -3.72 -1.48 13.57
C ASP A 96 -3.57 -1.74 12.08
N LEU A 97 -2.73 -0.98 11.38
CA LEU A 97 -2.53 -1.18 9.94
C LEU A 97 -1.86 -2.52 9.64
N ILE A 98 -0.89 -2.95 10.44
CA ILE A 98 -0.26 -4.27 10.29
C ILE A 98 -1.29 -5.39 10.50
N ASP A 99 -2.15 -5.30 11.52
CA ASP A 99 -3.19 -6.31 11.78
C ASP A 99 -4.19 -6.41 10.62
N LEU A 100 -4.62 -5.26 10.09
CA LEU A 100 -5.52 -5.17 8.94
C LEU A 100 -4.90 -5.69 7.63
N LEU A 101 -3.57 -5.69 7.51
CA LEU A 101 -2.85 -6.22 6.34
C LEU A 101 -2.54 -7.72 6.45
N ASN A 102 -2.57 -8.30 7.66
CA ASN A 102 -2.35 -9.73 7.88
C ASN A 102 -3.62 -10.60 7.77
N HIS A 103 -4.81 -9.98 7.61
CA HIS A 103 -6.12 -10.62 7.52
C HIS A 103 -6.74 -10.50 6.13
#